data_AF-A0A7S0NEL9-F1
#
_entry.id   AF-A0A7S0NEL9-F1
#
_cell.length_a   1.000
_cell.length_b   1.000
_cell.length_c   1.000
_cell.angle_alpha   90.00
_cell.angle_beta   90.00
_cell.angle_gamma   90.00
#
_symmetry.space_group_name_H-M   'P 1'
#
loop_
_entity.id
_entity.type
_entity.pdbx_description
1 polymer ?
#
loop_
_entity_poly.entity_id
_entity_poly.type
_entity_poly.pdbx_seq_one_letter_code
_entity_poly.pdbx_strand_id
1 'polypeptide(L)'
;MSGSSNPILLLASILVLAPTLFASSCPPGSFLPLHGVCTPCPTGTFSDSWDTRVWCSRCPVGYINLAPNSTSCPHCDVGFFRDAAASSCKPCGPGEYNMLLDGDRCEQCGSGTVVNGWMCS
;
A
#
# COMPACT_ATOMS: atom_id res chain seq x y z
N MET A 1 -8.66 -39.86 -49.31
CA MET A 1 -9.60 -38.74 -49.59
C MET A 1 -10.27 -38.37 -48.29
N SER A 2 -10.34 -37.06 -48.00
CA SER A 2 -10.97 -36.37 -46.84
C SER A 2 -10.57 -36.87 -45.44
N GLY A 3 -9.82 -36.14 -44.60
CA GLY A 3 -9.77 -34.69 -44.47
C GLY A 3 -10.96 -34.20 -43.64
N SER A 4 -10.78 -34.11 -42.32
CA SER A 4 -11.49 -33.16 -41.46
C SER A 4 -10.62 -32.86 -40.24
N SER A 5 -9.57 -32.08 -40.50
CA SER A 5 -8.90 -31.23 -39.51
C SER A 5 -9.95 -30.40 -38.78
N ASN A 6 -10.17 -30.69 -37.50
CA ASN A 6 -11.08 -29.95 -36.64
C ASN A 6 -10.29 -28.80 -35.98
N PRO A 7 -10.47 -27.53 -36.38
CA PRO A 7 -9.54 -26.44 -36.06
C PRO A 7 -9.66 -25.90 -34.62
N ILE A 8 -10.51 -26.48 -33.78
CA ILE A 8 -10.88 -25.90 -32.47
C ILE A 8 -10.06 -26.49 -31.31
N LEU A 9 -9.50 -27.71 -31.45
CA LEU A 9 -8.74 -28.38 -30.39
C LEU A 9 -7.27 -27.92 -30.26
N LEU A 10 -6.75 -27.14 -31.21
CA LEU A 10 -5.38 -26.61 -31.16
C LEU A 10 -5.25 -25.27 -30.41
N LEU A 11 -6.37 -24.65 -30.02
CA LEU A 11 -6.36 -23.36 -29.30
C LEU A 11 -6.45 -23.53 -27.77
N ALA A 12 -6.85 -24.69 -27.26
CA ALA A 12 -7.03 -24.93 -25.83
C ALA A 12 -5.73 -25.27 -25.07
N SER A 13 -4.62 -25.50 -25.77
CA SER A 13 -3.32 -25.85 -25.17
C SER A 13 -2.24 -24.78 -25.35
N ILE A 14 -2.57 -23.63 -25.94
CA ILE A 14 -1.62 -22.51 -26.12
C ILE A 14 -1.71 -21.49 -24.97
N LEU A 15 -2.79 -21.46 -24.18
CA LEU A 15 -2.90 -20.55 -23.02
C LEU A 15 -2.17 -21.03 -21.75
N VAL A 16 -1.34 -22.07 -21.86
CA VAL A 16 -0.47 -22.55 -20.75
C VAL A 16 1.02 -22.39 -21.11
N LEU A 17 1.34 -21.85 -22.30
CA LEU A 17 2.71 -21.71 -22.80
C LEU A 17 3.07 -20.28 -23.19
N ALA A 18 2.91 -19.34 -22.26
CA ALA A 18 3.73 -18.13 -22.25
C ALA A 18 4.37 -17.89 -20.88
N PRO A 19 5.44 -18.61 -20.48
CA PRO A 19 6.20 -18.24 -19.30
C PRO A 19 7.28 -17.16 -19.58
N THR A 20 7.39 -16.59 -20.78
CA THR A 20 8.58 -15.77 -21.14
C THR A 20 8.35 -14.53 -22.00
N LEU A 21 7.15 -13.93 -22.05
CA LEU A 21 6.99 -12.64 -22.72
C LEU A 21 6.92 -11.52 -21.66
N PHE A 22 8.08 -10.92 -21.37
CA PHE A 22 8.34 -9.72 -20.55
C PHE A 22 7.29 -9.42 -19.48
N ALA A 23 7.65 -9.54 -18.19
CA ALA A 23 6.83 -8.99 -17.11
C ALA A 23 6.68 -7.46 -17.32
N SER A 24 5.67 -7.07 -18.10
CA SER A 24 5.40 -5.68 -18.46
C SER A 24 4.79 -4.93 -17.28
N SER A 25 4.18 -5.65 -16.35
CA SER A 25 3.72 -5.18 -15.05
C SER A 25 4.38 -5.96 -13.91
N CYS A 26 4.52 -5.30 -12.76
CA CYS A 26 4.95 -5.90 -11.52
C CYS A 26 3.76 -6.29 -10.65
N PRO A 27 3.89 -7.35 -9.83
CA PRO A 27 2.86 -7.70 -8.88
C PRO A 27 2.64 -6.57 -7.85
N PRO A 28 1.47 -6.55 -7.18
CA PRO A 28 1.25 -5.70 -6.01
C PRO A 28 2.42 -5.80 -5.03
N GLY A 29 2.78 -4.68 -4.43
CA GLY A 29 3.95 -4.55 -3.57
C GLY A 29 5.25 -4.30 -4.31
N SER A 30 5.28 -4.29 -5.65
CA SER A 30 6.50 -4.02 -6.43
C SER A 30 6.30 -2.96 -7.51
N PHE A 31 7.41 -2.38 -7.98
CA PHE A 31 7.47 -1.41 -9.08
C PHE A 31 8.55 -1.81 -10.10
N LEU A 32 8.45 -1.28 -11.32
CA LEU A 32 9.33 -1.59 -12.45
C LEU A 32 10.33 -0.44 -12.68
N PRO A 33 11.52 -0.43 -12.04
CA PRO A 33 12.57 0.52 -12.39
C PRO A 33 13.06 0.35 -13.84
N LEU A 34 13.83 1.33 -14.33
CA LEU A 34 14.36 1.38 -15.71
C LEU A 34 15.08 0.09 -16.20
N HIS A 35 15.55 -0.77 -15.29
CA HIS A 35 16.27 -2.01 -15.61
C HIS A 35 15.35 -3.23 -15.81
N GLY A 36 14.03 -3.06 -15.76
CA GLY A 36 13.05 -4.10 -16.13
C GLY A 36 12.92 -5.27 -15.14
N VAL A 37 13.47 -5.12 -13.92
CA VAL A 37 13.34 -6.11 -12.84
C VAL A 37 12.43 -5.54 -11.77
N CYS A 38 11.36 -6.26 -11.41
CA CYS A 38 10.46 -5.83 -10.35
C CYS A 38 11.18 -5.70 -9.01
N THR A 39 11.12 -4.50 -8.45
CA THR A 39 11.73 -4.19 -7.16
C THR A 39 10.62 -3.98 -6.13
N PRO A 40 10.74 -4.55 -4.92
CA PRO A 40 9.74 -4.35 -3.88
C PRO A 40 9.65 -2.86 -3.50
N CYS A 41 8.42 -2.41 -3.24
CA CYS A 41 8.16 -1.09 -2.71
C CYS A 41 8.92 -0.91 -1.39
N PRO A 42 9.69 0.18 -1.23
CA PRO A 42 10.32 0.49 0.05
C PRO A 42 9.27 0.86 1.10
N THR A 43 9.69 0.85 2.37
CA THR A 43 8.86 1.28 3.50
C THR A 43 8.28 2.68 3.27
N GLY A 44 7.05 2.91 3.73
CA GLY A 44 6.30 4.16 3.49
C GLY A 44 5.70 4.28 2.09
N THR A 45 5.84 3.25 1.25
CA THR A 45 5.20 3.20 -0.08
C THR A 45 4.49 1.86 -0.32
N PHE A 46 3.61 1.81 -1.31
CA PHE A 46 2.83 0.63 -1.66
C PHE A 46 2.50 0.57 -3.16
N SER A 47 2.09 -0.60 -3.62
CA SER A 47 1.46 -0.83 -4.92
C SER A 47 0.35 -1.86 -4.74
N ASP A 48 -0.88 -1.52 -5.08
CA ASP A 48 -2.09 -2.31 -4.78
C ASP A 48 -2.54 -3.23 -5.92
N SER A 49 -1.91 -3.09 -7.09
CA SER A 49 -2.37 -3.70 -8.33
C SER A 49 -1.20 -4.13 -9.21
N TRP A 50 -1.48 -4.99 -10.18
CA TRP A 50 -0.52 -5.32 -11.23
C TRP A 50 -0.33 -4.11 -12.14
N ASP A 51 0.84 -3.47 -12.10
CA ASP A 51 1.05 -2.23 -12.83
C ASP A 51 2.51 -2.07 -13.32
N THR A 52 2.71 -1.20 -14.30
CA THR A 52 3.99 -0.90 -14.95
C THR A 52 4.66 0.34 -14.34
N ARG A 53 4.26 0.73 -13.12
CA ARG A 53 4.75 1.95 -12.48
C ARG A 53 6.24 1.86 -12.23
N VAL A 54 6.94 2.96 -12.49
CA VAL A 54 8.38 3.10 -12.19
C VAL A 54 8.68 3.51 -10.75
N TRP A 55 7.64 3.62 -9.91
CA TRP A 55 7.68 4.06 -8.52
C TRP A 55 6.44 3.57 -7.76
N CYS A 56 6.56 3.38 -6.46
CA CYS A 56 5.44 3.05 -5.59
C CYS A 56 4.73 4.31 -5.08
N SER A 57 3.43 4.18 -4.82
CA SER A 57 2.61 5.24 -4.23
C SER A 57 3.04 5.46 -2.77
N ARG A 58 3.21 6.71 -2.35
CA ARG A 58 3.48 7.02 -0.94
C ARG A 58 2.24 6.75 -0.09
N CYS A 59 2.45 6.26 1.13
CA CYS A 59 1.37 6.23 2.12
C CYS A 59 0.87 7.66 2.40
N PRO A 60 -0.45 7.89 2.38
CA PRO A 60 -1.02 9.19 2.74
C PRO A 60 -0.76 9.56 4.21
N VAL A 61 -0.99 10.83 4.57
CA VAL A 61 -1.00 11.25 5.98
C VAL A 61 -2.02 10.43 6.77
N GLY A 62 -1.70 10.10 8.01
CA GLY A 62 -2.51 9.17 8.80
C GLY A 62 -2.30 7.69 8.49
N TYR A 63 -1.52 7.34 7.46
CA TYR A 63 -1.26 5.95 7.07
C TYR A 63 0.23 5.65 7.04
N ILE A 64 0.59 4.41 7.33
CA ILE A 64 1.98 3.96 7.38
C ILE A 64 2.15 2.61 6.71
N ASN A 65 3.38 2.32 6.32
CA ASN A 65 3.80 0.97 5.97
C ASN A 65 5.23 0.77 6.44
N LEU A 66 5.44 -0.18 7.36
CA LEU A 66 6.74 -0.43 7.99
C LEU A 66 7.53 -1.56 7.32
N ALA A 67 6.92 -2.26 6.35
CA ALA A 67 7.55 -3.39 5.67
C ALA A 67 7.75 -3.08 4.18
N PRO A 68 8.82 -3.61 3.55
CA PRO A 68 8.91 -3.59 2.10
C PRO A 68 7.84 -4.49 1.48
N ASN A 69 7.66 -4.39 0.16
CA ASN A 69 6.74 -5.24 -0.62
C ASN A 69 5.26 -5.12 -0.21
N SER A 70 4.85 -3.94 0.25
CA SER A 70 3.52 -3.77 0.81
C SER A 70 2.49 -3.38 -0.23
N THR A 71 1.30 -3.95 -0.11
CA THR A 71 0.19 -3.74 -1.04
C THR A 71 -0.80 -2.69 -0.56
N SER A 72 -0.64 -2.21 0.66
CA SER A 72 -1.47 -1.19 1.28
C SER A 72 -0.70 -0.48 2.39
N CYS A 73 -1.28 0.60 2.90
CA CYS A 73 -0.82 1.26 4.11
C CYS A 73 -1.91 1.13 5.17
N PRO A 74 -1.68 0.47 6.32
CA PRO A 74 -2.56 0.59 7.48
C PRO A 74 -2.64 2.03 8.00
N HIS A 75 -3.81 2.41 8.53
CA HIS A 75 -4.00 3.70 9.21
C HIS A 75 -3.35 3.70 10.60
N CYS A 76 -3.09 4.89 11.12
CA CYS A 76 -2.81 5.10 12.53
C CYS A 76 -4.08 4.91 13.35
N ASP A 77 -3.97 4.15 14.43
CA ASP A 77 -5.05 3.98 15.39
C ASP A 77 -5.35 5.28 16.14
N VAL A 78 -6.51 5.32 16.81
CA VAL A 78 -6.89 6.42 17.70
C VAL A 78 -5.79 6.71 18.73
N GLY A 79 -5.60 8.00 19.00
CA GLY A 79 -4.52 8.52 19.84
C GLY A 79 -3.13 8.49 19.24
N PHE A 80 -2.99 8.02 18.00
CA PHE A 80 -1.80 8.18 17.19
C PHE A 80 -2.10 9.06 15.97
N PHE A 81 -1.07 9.69 15.44
CA PHE A 81 -1.17 10.46 14.21
C PHE A 81 0.05 10.24 13.33
N ARG A 82 -0.08 10.53 12.03
CA ARG A 82 1.06 10.60 11.11
C ARG A 82 0.97 11.83 10.24
N ASP A 83 1.79 12.83 10.56
CA ASP A 83 1.99 14.01 9.73
C ASP A 83 2.82 13.68 8.46
N ALA A 84 2.91 14.62 7.52
CA ALA A 84 3.64 14.42 6.26
C ALA A 84 5.14 14.11 6.41
N ALA A 85 5.77 14.51 7.51
CA ALA A 85 7.19 14.33 7.80
C ALA A 85 7.49 13.07 8.64
N ALA A 86 6.48 12.49 9.28
CA ALA A 86 6.63 11.29 10.11
C ALA A 86 6.77 10.01 9.27
N SER A 87 7.66 9.10 9.67
CA SER A 87 7.85 7.77 9.04
C SER A 87 7.06 6.65 9.72
N SER A 88 6.39 6.96 10.83
CA SER A 88 5.60 6.04 11.66
C SER A 88 4.47 6.80 12.35
N CYS A 89 3.48 6.07 12.88
CA CYS A 89 2.43 6.64 13.71
C CYS A 89 3.04 7.07 15.05
N LYS A 90 2.92 8.37 15.36
CA LYS A 90 3.39 8.95 16.62
C LYS A 90 2.23 9.05 17.61
N PRO A 91 2.42 8.74 18.89
CA PRO A 91 1.38 8.97 19.89
C PRO A 91 1.13 10.47 20.08
N CYS A 92 -0.09 10.83 20.47
CA CYS A 92 -0.39 12.17 20.93
C CYS A 92 0.35 12.50 22.23
N GLY A 93 0.77 13.76 22.37
CA GLY A 93 1.48 14.25 23.54
C GLY A 93 0.58 14.37 24.77
N PRO A 94 1.16 14.59 25.97
CA PRO A 94 0.38 14.89 27.17
C PRO A 94 -0.55 16.09 26.96
N GLY A 95 -1.83 15.93 27.30
CA GLY A 95 -2.82 16.99 27.08
C GLY A 95 -3.35 17.06 25.64
N GLU A 96 -2.94 16.16 24.76
CA GLU A 96 -3.42 16.05 23.38
C GLU A 96 -4.10 14.69 23.12
N TYR A 97 -4.99 14.66 22.13
CA TYR A 97 -5.75 13.48 21.76
C TYR A 97 -5.98 13.42 20.25
N ASN A 98 -6.33 12.25 19.72
CA ASN A 98 -6.83 12.09 18.37
C ASN A 98 -7.92 11.01 18.37
N MET A 99 -9.14 11.35 17.96
CA MET A 99 -10.26 10.40 17.90
C MET A 99 -10.45 9.79 16.50
N LEU A 100 -9.67 10.20 15.51
CA LEU A 100 -9.76 9.73 14.13
C LEU A 100 -8.81 8.56 13.90
N LEU A 101 -9.35 7.44 13.43
CA LEU A 101 -8.58 6.46 12.67
C LEU A 101 -8.08 7.20 11.43
N ASP A 102 -6.76 7.20 11.17
CA ASP A 102 -6.10 7.99 10.12
C ASP A 102 -5.80 9.48 10.40
N GLY A 103 -5.80 9.91 11.67
CA GLY A 103 -5.48 11.29 12.00
C GLY A 103 -4.08 11.77 11.54
N ASP A 104 -4.04 13.01 11.06
CA ASP A 104 -2.83 13.69 10.59
C ASP A 104 -2.16 14.56 11.68
N ARG A 105 -2.85 14.78 12.80
CA ARG A 105 -2.42 15.60 13.94
C ARG A 105 -3.12 15.15 15.22
N CYS A 106 -2.65 15.68 16.34
CA CYS A 106 -3.38 15.66 17.60
C CYS A 106 -4.06 17.00 17.87
N GLU A 107 -5.18 16.94 18.57
CA GLU A 107 -5.94 18.07 19.10
C GLU A 107 -5.62 18.28 20.57
N GLN A 108 -5.66 19.53 21.03
CA GLN A 108 -5.39 19.85 22.42
C GLN A 108 -6.66 19.76 23.28
N CYS A 109 -6.55 19.19 24.46
CA CYS A 109 -7.63 19.18 25.42
C CYS A 109 -8.01 20.60 25.87
N GLY A 110 -9.31 20.83 26.02
CA GLY A 110 -9.83 22.08 26.56
C GLY A 110 -9.38 22.32 28.01
N SER A 111 -9.37 23.58 28.45
CA SER A 111 -8.99 23.93 29.81
C SER A 111 -9.86 23.21 30.85
N GLY A 112 -9.21 22.60 31.84
CA GLY A 112 -9.88 21.84 32.90
C GLY A 112 -10.20 20.38 32.55
N THR A 113 -9.83 19.90 31.36
CA THR A 113 -9.96 18.49 30.97
C THR A 113 -8.58 17.82 30.90
N VAL A 114 -8.54 16.50 31.10
CA VAL A 114 -7.32 15.68 31.00
C VAL A 114 -7.50 14.60 29.94
N VAL A 115 -6.39 14.15 29.35
CA VAL A 115 -6.41 13.02 28.41
C VAL A 115 -6.63 11.73 29.19
N ASN A 116 -7.73 11.02 28.89
CA ASN A 116 -8.02 9.69 29.40
C ASN A 116 -8.04 8.70 28.24
N GLY A 117 -6.90 8.08 27.98
CA GLY A 117 -6.71 7.24 26.79
C GLY A 117 -6.59 8.10 25.53
N TRP A 118 -7.61 8.08 24.67
CA TRP A 118 -7.60 8.74 23.36
C TRP A 118 -8.60 9.91 23.24
N MET A 119 -9.20 10.33 24.36
CA MET A 119 -10.17 11.44 24.45
C MET A 119 -9.88 12.33 25.66
N CYS A 120 -10.43 13.54 25.68
CA CYS A 120 -10.41 14.39 26.86
C CYS A 120 -11.61 14.10 27.76
N SER A 121 -11.42 14.11 29.08
CA SER A 121 -12.51 14.06 30.07
C SER A 121 -12.20 14.86 31.31
#